data_AF-A0A6G0MDY5-F1
#
_entry.id   AF-A0A6G0MDY5-F1
#
_cell.length_a   1.000
_cell.length_b   1.000
_cell.length_c   1.000
_cell.angle_alpha   90.00
_cell.angle_beta   90.00
_cell.angle_gamma   90.00
#
_symmetry.space_group_name_H-M   'P 1'
#
loop_
_entity.id
_entity.type
_entity.pdbx_description
1 polymer ?
#
loop_
_entity_poly.entity_id
_entity_poly.type
_entity_poly.pdbx_seq_one_letter_code
_entity_poly.pdbx_strand_id
1 'polypeptide(L)'
;MPVAKVDKCRRIVAAAYNTTVLPRKQYRSLMGSLRHVATCIRAARPFLQRQRVCEPQLNRFQRVAVTASMKEDLLWWWMVLHSPHLNGVSLEYFNTLPAPDAVIEMDASEFGLCALDPAAKAAITYPFSSHERSLISAFKNGDTNGFDINFSKLLSCAFAVHAWGARWAANAPNGGRPYHVHFRIDNTSAVAWQNKLASRNPRAQVIIRLLSWWETSFHLRFSASHVPAFCVTNAGLDAGHAVGGFPGPDQYLATYLRAHSVADSTFDQNSRAMNKWTVWASRQGVPAWFIGVPSAVQVQHISDFILHGFQFGFGSGGSIHSDSIKSVLQGVRHFFAASGFEFPLAHPHIRMLLK
;
A
#
# COMPACT_ATOMS: atom_id res chain seq x y z
N MET A 1 29.34 -4.12 -7.97
CA MET A 1 30.16 -2.89 -7.93
C MET A 1 31.60 -3.28 -7.60
N PRO A 2 32.66 -2.69 -8.21
CA PRO A 2 34.03 -3.09 -7.89
C PRO A 2 34.35 -2.90 -6.40
N VAL A 3 34.97 -3.91 -5.77
CA VAL A 3 35.27 -3.93 -4.33
C VAL A 3 36.03 -2.67 -3.90
N ALA A 4 37.04 -2.26 -4.68
CA ALA A 4 37.82 -1.04 -4.43
C ALA A 4 36.96 0.24 -4.34
N LYS A 5 35.86 0.34 -5.10
CA LYS A 5 34.93 1.48 -5.01
C LYS A 5 34.08 1.41 -3.74
N VAL A 6 33.68 0.20 -3.31
CA VAL A 6 32.94 -0.01 -2.06
C VAL A 6 33.82 0.37 -0.88
N ASP A 7 35.08 -0.08 -0.86
CA ASP A 7 36.03 0.24 0.22
C ASP A 7 36.40 1.72 0.27
N LYS A 8 36.54 2.37 -0.90
CA LYS A 8 36.64 3.83 -0.96
C LYS A 8 35.43 4.50 -0.32
N CYS A 9 34.22 4.05 -0.66
CA CYS A 9 32.99 4.63 -0.10
C CYS A 9 32.88 4.41 1.40
N ARG A 10 33.21 3.21 1.92
CA ARG A 10 33.28 2.90 3.35
C ARG A 10 34.20 3.86 4.10
N ARG A 11 35.42 4.07 3.59
CA ARG A 11 36.38 5.03 4.18
C ARG A 11 35.84 6.45 4.22
N ILE A 12 35.21 6.92 3.14
CA ILE A 12 34.65 8.28 3.07
C ILE A 12 33.47 8.44 4.05
N VAL A 13 32.59 7.44 4.16
CA VAL A 13 31.46 7.45 5.12
C VAL A 13 31.96 7.44 6.56
N ALA A 14 32.91 6.58 6.91
CA ALA A 14 33.50 6.54 8.25
C ALA A 14 34.20 7.85 8.62
N ALA A 15 34.97 8.43 7.69
CA ALA A 15 35.61 9.73 7.91
C ALA A 15 34.57 10.83 8.14
N ALA A 16 33.50 10.86 7.34
CA ALA A 16 32.43 11.85 7.51
C ALA A 16 31.70 11.70 8.85
N TYR A 17 31.42 10.48 9.28
CA TYR A 17 30.70 10.19 10.53
C TYR A 17 31.44 10.69 11.78
N ASN A 18 32.77 10.54 11.78
CA ASN A 18 33.64 10.93 12.89
C ASN A 18 33.99 12.43 12.91
N THR A 19 33.58 13.19 11.90
CA THR A 19 33.78 14.64 11.86
C THR A 19 32.55 15.40 12.34
N THR A 20 32.77 16.60 12.89
CA THR A 20 31.69 17.53 13.22
C THR A 20 31.37 18.47 12.07
N VAL A 21 32.31 18.70 11.17
CA VAL A 21 32.21 19.65 10.06
C VAL A 21 32.97 19.13 8.84
N LEU A 22 32.34 19.18 7.67
CA LEU A 22 32.94 18.81 6.39
C LEU A 22 33.24 20.04 5.51
N PRO A 23 34.47 20.20 5.02
CA PRO A 23 34.76 21.11 3.93
C PRO A 23 33.97 20.74 2.66
N ARG A 24 33.58 21.73 1.85
CA ARG A 24 32.85 21.54 0.58
C ARG A 24 33.43 20.44 -0.31
N LYS A 25 34.76 20.36 -0.44
CA LYS A 25 35.45 19.33 -1.24
C LYS A 25 35.18 17.92 -0.72
N GLN A 26 35.24 17.72 0.59
CA GLN A 26 34.98 16.42 1.22
C GLN A 26 33.49 16.07 1.15
N TYR A 27 32.61 17.03 1.41
CA TYR A 27 31.16 16.83 1.26
C TYR A 27 30.77 16.43 -0.18
N ARG A 28 31.29 17.12 -1.20
CA ARG A 28 31.06 16.74 -2.61
C ARG A 28 31.64 15.37 -2.96
N SER A 29 32.80 15.02 -2.41
CA SER A 29 33.39 13.69 -2.57
C SER A 29 32.51 12.60 -1.96
N LEU A 30 31.95 12.84 -0.76
CA LEU A 30 30.96 11.98 -0.12
C LEU A 30 29.72 11.85 -1.01
N MET A 31 29.07 12.96 -1.37
CA MET A 31 27.86 12.95 -2.21
C MET A 31 28.07 12.25 -3.56
N GLY A 32 29.22 12.47 -4.20
CA GLY A 32 29.58 11.80 -5.45
C GLY A 32 29.75 10.29 -5.30
N SER A 33 30.37 9.85 -4.20
CA SER A 33 30.55 8.41 -3.92
C SER A 33 29.22 7.73 -3.62
N LEU A 34 28.38 8.35 -2.78
CA LEU A 34 27.04 7.86 -2.43
C LEU A 34 26.09 7.84 -3.65
N ARG A 35 26.21 8.84 -4.54
CA ARG A 35 25.48 8.87 -5.82
C ARG A 35 25.80 7.66 -6.68
N HIS A 36 27.07 7.26 -6.76
CA HIS A 36 27.44 6.06 -7.50
C HIS A 36 26.82 4.80 -6.89
N VAL A 37 26.83 4.65 -5.56
CA VAL A 37 26.15 3.53 -4.90
C VAL A 37 24.66 3.52 -5.21
N ALA A 38 23.98 4.67 -5.14
CA ALA A 38 22.54 4.79 -5.44
C ALA A 38 22.17 4.52 -6.91
N THR A 39 23.14 4.61 -7.84
CA THR A 39 22.93 4.16 -9.22
C THR A 39 22.95 2.63 -9.34
N CYS A 40 23.79 1.96 -8.55
CA CYS A 40 23.86 0.50 -8.53
C CYS A 40 22.77 -0.13 -7.65
N ILE A 41 22.33 0.56 -6.61
CA ILE A 41 21.34 0.06 -5.63
C ILE A 41 20.19 1.03 -5.53
N ARG A 42 19.04 0.64 -6.08
CA ARG A 42 17.80 1.44 -6.02
C ARG A 42 17.44 1.81 -4.59
N ALA A 43 17.48 0.85 -3.66
CA ALA A 43 17.14 1.06 -2.25
C ALA A 43 18.03 2.10 -1.53
N ALA A 44 19.21 2.42 -2.06
CA ALA A 44 20.06 3.45 -1.48
C ALA A 44 19.61 4.89 -1.83
N ARG A 45 18.73 5.07 -2.82
CA ARG A 45 18.25 6.39 -3.30
C ARG A 45 17.59 7.27 -2.23
N PRO A 46 16.64 6.79 -1.40
CA PRO A 46 15.98 7.65 -0.41
C PRO A 46 16.93 8.19 0.67
N PHE A 47 18.03 7.50 0.95
CA PHE A 47 19.08 8.00 1.86
C PHE A 47 19.92 9.13 1.23
N LEU A 48 20.10 9.10 -0.10
CA LEU A 48 20.81 10.16 -0.82
C LEU A 48 20.00 11.46 -0.90
N GLN A 49 18.68 11.34 -1.09
CA GLN A 49 17.80 12.49 -1.32
C GLN A 49 17.84 13.52 -0.18
N ARG A 50 17.81 13.05 1.08
CA ARG A 50 17.85 13.92 2.27
C ARG A 50 19.19 14.65 2.39
N GLN A 51 20.29 13.94 2.16
CA GLN A 51 21.63 14.54 2.25
C GLN A 51 21.90 15.58 1.16
N ARG A 52 21.23 15.50 0.01
CA ARG A 52 21.39 16.46 -1.09
C ARG A 52 20.63 17.78 -0.92
N VAL A 53 19.71 17.90 0.03
CA VAL A 53 18.94 19.15 0.23
C VAL A 53 19.87 20.35 0.42
N CYS A 54 21.01 20.14 1.08
CA CYS A 54 22.01 21.18 1.31
C CYS A 54 22.91 21.46 0.09
N GLU A 55 23.07 20.52 -0.86
CA GLU A 55 24.07 20.58 -1.93
C GLU A 55 23.96 21.82 -2.84
N PRO A 56 22.76 22.26 -3.28
CA PRO A 56 22.60 23.45 -4.12
C PRO A 56 22.91 24.77 -3.41
N GLN A 57 22.77 24.81 -2.08
CA GLN A 57 22.88 26.04 -1.28
C GLN A 57 24.31 26.32 -0.80
N LEU A 58 25.26 25.45 -1.10
CA LEU A 58 26.63 25.60 -0.62
C LEU A 58 27.41 26.63 -1.44
N ASN A 59 27.97 27.62 -0.76
CA ASN A 59 28.97 28.56 -1.29
C ASN A 59 30.38 27.96 -1.33
N ARG A 60 31.31 28.61 -2.04
CA ARG A 60 32.68 28.10 -2.32
C ARG A 60 33.49 27.80 -1.05
N PHE A 61 33.34 28.61 0.00
CA PHE A 61 34.09 28.51 1.26
C PHE A 61 33.28 27.95 2.44
N GLN A 62 32.00 27.64 2.23
CA GLN A 62 31.15 27.12 3.29
C GLN A 62 31.56 25.70 3.69
N ARG A 63 31.47 25.46 5.00
CA ARG A 63 31.61 24.14 5.61
C ARG A 63 30.22 23.64 6.01
N VAL A 64 30.02 22.33 5.90
CA VAL A 64 28.77 21.66 6.23
C VAL A 64 28.89 21.08 7.63
N ALA A 65 28.05 21.52 8.56
CA ALA A 65 27.94 20.87 9.86
C ALA A 65 27.38 19.46 9.70
N VAL A 66 28.02 18.47 10.32
CA VAL A 66 27.55 17.09 10.36
C VAL A 66 26.51 16.98 11.47
N THR A 67 25.25 17.18 11.10
CA THR A 67 24.11 17.12 12.04
C THR A 67 23.87 15.70 12.54
N ALA A 68 23.15 15.55 13.66
CA ALA A 68 22.71 14.24 14.16
C ALA A 68 21.93 13.45 13.11
N SER A 69 21.01 14.11 12.40
CA SER A 69 20.26 13.51 11.28
C SER A 69 21.14 13.04 10.12
N MET A 70 22.23 13.75 9.83
CA MET A 70 23.19 13.32 8.82
C MET A 70 24.01 12.13 9.31
N LYS A 71 24.35 12.06 10.60
CA LYS A 71 25.01 10.90 11.20
C LYS A 71 24.15 9.64 11.12
N GLU A 72 22.85 9.75 11.42
CA GLU A 72 21.90 8.64 11.22
C GLU A 72 21.91 8.17 9.76
N ASP A 73 21.83 9.09 8.80
CA ASP A 73 21.88 8.76 7.37
C ASP A 73 23.21 8.06 7.01
N LEU A 74 24.34 8.50 7.58
CA LEU A 74 25.64 7.85 7.39
C LEU A 74 25.71 6.44 8.00
N LEU A 75 25.02 6.18 9.12
CA LEU A 75 24.89 4.83 9.67
C LEU A 75 24.12 3.93 8.72
N TRP A 76 23.03 4.42 8.12
CA TRP A 76 22.32 3.66 7.09
C TRP A 76 23.21 3.34 5.90
N TRP A 77 23.99 4.32 5.42
CA TRP A 77 24.97 4.08 4.36
C TRP A 77 26.03 3.06 4.76
N TRP A 78 26.50 3.11 6.00
CA TRP A 78 27.44 2.13 6.53
C TRP A 78 26.85 0.73 6.47
N MET A 79 25.61 0.55 6.94
CA MET A 79 24.93 -0.75 6.94
C MET A 79 24.71 -1.26 5.51
N VAL A 80 24.24 -0.40 4.60
CA VAL A 80 24.09 -0.75 3.17
C VAL A 80 25.43 -1.20 2.60
N LEU A 81 26.52 -0.43 2.81
CA LEU A 81 27.88 -0.72 2.33
C LEU A 81 28.49 -2.03 2.84
N HIS A 82 27.96 -2.59 3.94
CA HIS A 82 28.40 -3.86 4.50
C HIS A 82 27.46 -5.03 4.17
N SER A 83 26.34 -4.78 3.47
CA SER A 83 25.47 -5.85 3.00
C SER A 83 26.20 -6.73 1.98
N PRO A 84 26.17 -8.07 2.12
CA PRO A 84 26.77 -8.98 1.16
C PRO A 84 26.10 -8.92 -0.22
N HIS A 85 24.86 -8.42 -0.28
CA HIS A 85 24.04 -8.36 -1.49
C HIS A 85 24.36 -7.17 -2.42
N LEU A 86 25.32 -6.31 -2.05
CA LEU A 86 25.75 -5.14 -2.83
C LEU A 86 26.25 -5.45 -4.24
N ASN A 87 26.68 -6.69 -4.49
CA ASN A 87 27.38 -7.09 -5.70
C ASN A 87 26.58 -7.98 -6.66
N GLY A 88 25.25 -8.11 -6.47
CA GLY A 88 24.41 -8.97 -7.30
C GLY A 88 23.11 -8.31 -7.76
N VAL A 89 23.19 -7.23 -8.57
CA VAL A 89 21.98 -6.73 -9.26
C VAL A 89 21.65 -7.74 -10.36
N SER A 90 20.64 -8.58 -10.14
CA SER A 90 20.18 -9.52 -11.17
C SER A 90 19.82 -8.75 -12.45
N LEU A 91 20.40 -9.17 -13.57
CA LEU A 91 20.17 -8.56 -14.88
C LEU A 91 18.70 -8.61 -15.30
N GLU A 92 17.92 -9.54 -14.72
CA GLU A 92 16.48 -9.68 -14.95
C GLU A 92 15.68 -8.41 -14.62
N TYR A 93 16.18 -7.53 -13.74
CA TYR A 93 15.49 -6.30 -13.36
C TYR A 93 15.83 -5.09 -14.25
N PHE A 94 16.65 -5.23 -15.29
CA PHE A 94 17.09 -4.10 -16.14
C PHE A 94 16.08 -3.71 -17.23
N ASN A 95 15.19 -4.61 -17.67
CA ASN A 95 14.16 -4.31 -18.67
C ASN A 95 12.77 -4.17 -18.05
N THR A 96 12.21 -5.31 -17.62
CA THR A 96 10.88 -5.41 -17.02
C THR A 96 11.02 -6.11 -15.68
N LEU A 97 10.27 -5.67 -14.67
CA LEU A 97 10.23 -6.43 -13.42
C LEU A 97 9.73 -7.86 -13.74
N PRO A 98 10.39 -8.91 -13.20
CA PRO A 98 9.87 -10.26 -13.30
C PRO A 98 8.48 -10.35 -12.66
N ALA A 99 7.80 -11.47 -12.88
CA ALA A 99 6.56 -11.74 -12.16
C ALA A 99 6.81 -11.71 -10.64
N PRO A 100 5.90 -11.14 -9.85
CA PRO A 100 6.07 -11.07 -8.41
C PRO A 100 5.98 -12.45 -7.77
N ASP A 101 6.86 -12.70 -6.80
CA ASP A 101 6.86 -13.92 -5.99
C ASP A 101 5.78 -13.87 -4.91
N ALA A 102 5.44 -12.66 -4.43
CA ALA A 102 4.29 -12.41 -3.58
C ALA A 102 3.54 -11.15 -4.01
N VAL A 103 2.22 -11.23 -3.98
CA VAL A 103 1.31 -10.10 -4.23
C VAL A 103 0.57 -9.78 -2.96
N ILE A 104 0.75 -8.57 -2.47
CA ILE A 104 0.35 -8.15 -1.12
C ILE A 104 -0.65 -7.02 -1.27
N GLU A 105 -1.85 -7.23 -0.74
CA GLU A 105 -3.00 -6.33 -0.88
C GLU A 105 -3.11 -5.43 0.34
N MET A 106 -2.92 -4.13 0.10
CA MET A 106 -2.81 -3.12 1.14
C MET A 106 -4.06 -2.25 1.18
N ASP A 107 -4.49 -1.95 2.39
CA ASP A 107 -5.52 -0.94 2.61
C ASP A 107 -5.25 -0.16 3.92
N ALA A 108 -5.79 1.04 4.00
CA ALA A 108 -5.86 1.81 5.22
C ALA A 108 -7.07 2.73 5.20
N SER A 109 -7.66 2.91 6.37
CA SER A 109 -8.73 3.85 6.66
C SER A 109 -8.31 4.80 7.77
N GLU A 110 -9.26 5.55 8.31
CA GLU A 110 -9.05 6.43 9.46
C GLU A 110 -9.02 5.68 10.79
N PHE A 111 -9.48 4.44 10.77
CA PHE A 111 -9.61 3.60 11.96
C PHE A 111 -8.45 2.62 12.11
N GLY A 112 -7.71 2.35 11.03
CA GLY A 112 -6.61 1.42 11.04
C GLY A 112 -6.07 1.11 9.65
N LEU A 113 -5.21 0.11 9.59
CA LEU A 113 -4.61 -0.38 8.35
C LEU A 113 -4.65 -1.90 8.29
N CYS A 114 -4.59 -2.44 7.07
CA CYS A 114 -4.49 -3.87 6.88
C CYS A 114 -3.61 -4.25 5.70
N ALA A 115 -3.06 -5.45 5.81
CA ALA A 115 -2.25 -6.09 4.80
C ALA A 115 -2.66 -7.55 4.64
N LEU A 116 -2.86 -7.98 3.39
CA LEU A 116 -3.27 -9.33 3.05
C LEU A 116 -2.21 -9.96 2.13
N ASP A 117 -1.83 -11.20 2.44
CA ASP A 117 -1.08 -12.10 1.58
C ASP A 117 -2.03 -13.23 1.16
N PRO A 118 -2.77 -13.09 0.04
CA PRO A 118 -3.79 -14.05 -0.36
C PRO A 118 -3.22 -15.44 -0.60
N ALA A 119 -2.00 -15.52 -1.15
CA ALA A 119 -1.33 -16.78 -1.44
C ALA A 119 -0.97 -17.54 -0.16
N ALA A 120 -0.49 -16.83 0.86
CA ALA A 120 -0.19 -17.42 2.16
C ALA A 120 -1.39 -17.49 3.12
N LYS A 121 -2.58 -17.03 2.69
CA LYS A 121 -3.79 -16.88 3.53
C LYS A 121 -3.50 -16.16 4.86
N ALA A 122 -2.63 -15.15 4.81
CA ALA A 122 -2.20 -14.40 5.98
C ALA A 122 -2.75 -12.97 5.94
N ALA A 123 -3.14 -12.45 7.10
CA ALA A 123 -3.65 -11.10 7.26
C ALA A 123 -2.98 -10.42 8.44
N ILE A 124 -2.73 -9.12 8.30
CA ILE A 124 -2.35 -8.22 9.38
C ILE A 124 -3.39 -7.12 9.41
N THR A 125 -3.91 -6.86 10.61
CA THR A 125 -4.78 -5.73 10.87
C THR A 125 -4.24 -4.96 12.05
N TYR A 126 -4.19 -3.64 11.92
CA TYR A 126 -3.76 -2.76 12.99
C TYR A 126 -4.82 -1.68 13.19
N PRO A 127 -5.59 -1.74 14.29
CA PRO A 127 -6.48 -0.65 14.66
C PRO A 127 -5.62 0.50 15.19
N PHE A 128 -5.84 1.70 14.68
CA PHE A 128 -5.13 2.88 15.17
C PHE A 128 -5.47 3.14 16.63
N SER A 129 -4.48 3.61 17.38
CA SER A 129 -4.67 4.11 18.74
C SER A 129 -5.50 5.39 18.76
N SER A 130 -6.01 5.77 19.93
CA SER A 130 -6.72 7.04 20.09
C SER A 130 -5.84 8.24 19.70
N HIS A 131 -4.54 8.17 19.98
CA HIS A 131 -3.58 9.20 19.60
C HIS A 131 -3.43 9.32 18.08
N GLU A 132 -3.27 8.19 17.36
CA GLU A 132 -3.18 8.20 15.90
C GLU A 132 -4.47 8.70 15.24
N ARG A 133 -5.64 8.28 15.76
CA ARG A 133 -6.93 8.84 15.32
C ARG A 133 -7.02 10.35 15.54
N SER A 134 -6.50 10.86 16.65
CA SER A 134 -6.42 12.31 16.88
C SER A 134 -5.51 13.02 15.87
N LEU A 135 -4.38 12.41 15.48
CA LEU A 135 -3.50 12.97 14.45
C LEU A 135 -4.17 13.01 13.06
N ILE A 136 -4.92 11.96 12.70
CA ILE A 136 -5.71 11.90 11.47
C ILE A 136 -6.78 13.00 11.46
N SER A 137 -7.50 13.16 12.58
CA SER A 137 -8.51 14.22 12.73
C SER A 137 -7.89 15.61 12.65
N ALA A 138 -6.78 15.84 13.34
CA ALA A 138 -6.06 17.12 13.27
C ALA A 138 -5.59 17.42 11.83
N PHE A 139 -5.09 16.42 11.11
CA PHE A 139 -4.68 16.57 9.71
C PHE A 139 -5.87 16.97 8.81
N LYS A 140 -7.02 16.33 8.98
CA LYS A 140 -8.27 16.71 8.28
C LYS A 140 -8.69 18.15 8.57
N ASN A 141 -8.42 18.64 9.78
CA ASN A 141 -8.69 20.02 10.19
C ASN A 141 -7.62 21.02 9.73
N GLY A 142 -6.69 20.61 8.85
CA GLY A 142 -5.69 21.48 8.23
C GLY A 142 -4.32 21.48 8.90
N ASP A 143 -4.11 20.67 9.94
CA ASP A 143 -2.79 20.51 10.54
C ASP A 143 -1.82 19.80 9.58
N THR A 144 -0.56 20.22 9.58
CA THR A 144 0.48 19.70 8.68
C THR A 144 1.34 18.62 9.36
N ASN A 145 0.72 17.80 10.21
CA ASN A 145 1.42 16.77 10.98
C ASN A 145 1.90 15.56 10.15
N GLY A 146 1.45 15.45 8.89
CA GLY A 146 1.85 14.39 7.95
C GLY A 146 1.26 13.01 8.24
N PHE A 147 0.25 12.90 9.10
CA PHE A 147 -0.51 11.66 9.28
C PHE A 147 -1.68 11.61 8.29
N ASP A 148 -1.34 11.61 6.99
CA ASP A 148 -2.32 11.56 5.91
C ASP A 148 -2.64 10.12 5.48
N ILE A 149 -3.72 9.93 4.74
CA ILE A 149 -4.15 8.60 4.28
C ILE A 149 -3.10 7.90 3.40
N ASN A 150 -2.29 8.64 2.64
CA ASN A 150 -1.23 8.06 1.81
C ASN A 150 -0.08 7.54 2.70
N PHE A 151 0.24 8.25 3.78
CA PHE A 151 1.17 7.78 4.81
C PHE A 151 0.65 6.49 5.45
N SER A 152 -0.62 6.42 5.85
CA SER A 152 -1.21 5.22 6.43
C SER A 152 -1.15 4.01 5.50
N LYS A 153 -1.39 4.20 4.20
CA LYS A 153 -1.26 3.12 3.19
C LYS A 153 0.18 2.64 3.04
N LEU A 154 1.14 3.56 3.09
CA LEU A 154 2.56 3.21 3.08
C LEU A 154 2.99 2.53 4.40
N LEU A 155 2.41 2.94 5.53
CA LEU A 155 2.63 2.30 6.83
C LEU A 155 2.14 0.85 6.81
N SER A 156 1.04 0.56 6.12
CA SER A 156 0.58 -0.82 5.91
C SER A 156 1.64 -1.70 5.22
N CYS A 157 2.31 -1.16 4.20
CA CYS A 157 3.42 -1.86 3.55
C CYS A 157 4.52 -2.20 4.57
N ALA A 158 4.87 -1.26 5.45
CA ALA A 158 5.90 -1.49 6.46
C ALA A 158 5.50 -2.56 7.48
N PHE A 159 4.24 -2.60 7.89
CA PHE A 159 3.73 -3.67 8.77
C PHE A 159 3.85 -5.04 8.09
N ALA A 160 3.48 -5.14 6.80
CA ALA A 160 3.61 -6.37 6.03
C ALA A 160 5.07 -6.83 5.94
N VAL A 161 6.01 -5.93 5.60
CA VAL A 161 7.45 -6.29 5.53
C VAL A 161 8.02 -6.64 6.89
N HIS A 162 7.63 -5.93 7.95
CA HIS A 162 8.08 -6.25 9.31
C HIS A 162 7.65 -7.67 9.72
N ALA A 163 6.40 -8.04 9.45
CA ALA A 163 5.86 -9.34 9.85
C ALA A 163 6.32 -10.50 8.95
N TRP A 164 6.44 -10.27 7.62
CA TRP A 164 6.64 -11.34 6.65
C TRP A 164 7.97 -11.27 5.90
N GLY A 165 8.76 -10.21 6.09
CA GLY A 165 10.03 -10.00 5.37
C GLY A 165 11.04 -11.14 5.53
N ALA A 166 11.19 -11.68 6.75
CA ALA A 166 12.07 -12.82 6.99
C ALA A 166 11.59 -14.10 6.29
N ARG A 167 10.26 -14.33 6.26
CA ARG A 167 9.66 -15.47 5.55
C ARG A 167 9.87 -15.37 4.04
N TRP A 168 9.66 -14.18 3.47
CA TRP A 168 9.93 -13.94 2.05
C TRP A 168 11.41 -14.13 1.70
N ALA A 169 12.32 -13.67 2.56
CA ALA A 169 13.76 -13.87 2.37
C ALA A 169 14.13 -15.37 2.37
N ALA A 170 13.54 -16.16 3.27
CA ALA A 170 13.77 -17.61 3.32
C ALA A 170 13.24 -18.34 2.08
N ASN A 171 12.22 -17.78 1.42
CA ASN A 171 11.62 -18.32 0.20
C ASN A 171 12.25 -17.75 -1.09
N ALA A 172 13.39 -17.04 -0.99
CA ALA A 172 14.07 -16.49 -2.14
C ALA A 172 14.40 -17.59 -3.18
N PRO A 173 14.19 -17.35 -4.49
CA PRO A 173 14.43 -18.35 -5.52
C PRO A 173 15.88 -18.82 -5.57
N ASN A 174 16.07 -20.09 -5.92
CA ASN A 174 17.37 -20.70 -6.21
C ASN A 174 17.96 -20.12 -7.50
N GLY A 175 18.50 -18.91 -7.41
CA GLY A 175 19.09 -18.17 -8.54
C GLY A 175 19.75 -16.86 -8.14
N GLY A 176 19.78 -16.53 -6.85
CA GLY A 176 20.42 -15.32 -6.33
C GLY A 176 19.65 -14.03 -6.63
N ARG A 177 18.54 -14.07 -7.36
CA ARG A 177 17.65 -12.92 -7.55
C ARG A 177 16.90 -12.59 -6.24
N PRO A 178 16.67 -11.31 -5.94
CA PRO A 178 15.87 -10.94 -4.77
C PRO A 178 14.43 -11.44 -4.87
N TYR A 179 13.80 -11.74 -3.73
CA TYR A 179 12.39 -12.12 -3.68
C TYR A 179 11.52 -10.88 -3.94
N HIS A 180 10.72 -10.94 -5.00
CA HIS A 180 9.96 -9.81 -5.51
C HIS A 180 8.58 -9.75 -4.88
N VAL A 181 8.36 -8.72 -4.06
CA VAL A 181 7.08 -8.43 -3.43
C VAL A 181 6.41 -7.27 -4.16
N HIS A 182 5.16 -7.47 -4.55
CA HIS A 182 4.35 -6.48 -5.24
C HIS A 182 3.19 -6.02 -4.37
N PHE A 183 3.19 -4.73 -4.02
CA PHE A 183 2.12 -4.10 -3.26
C PHE A 183 1.02 -3.59 -4.19
N ARG A 184 -0.20 -4.06 -3.98
CA ARG A 184 -1.41 -3.50 -4.59
C ARG A 184 -1.96 -2.45 -3.64
N ILE A 185 -1.98 -1.20 -4.10
CA ILE A 185 -2.38 -0.05 -3.29
C ILE A 185 -3.43 0.72 -4.07
N ASP A 186 -4.51 1.08 -3.42
CA ASP A 186 -5.65 1.81 -3.98
C ASP A 186 -5.48 3.34 -4.03
N ASN A 187 -4.28 3.81 -3.73
CA ASN A 187 -3.93 5.22 -3.76
C ASN A 187 -2.71 5.47 -4.66
N THR A 188 -2.92 6.26 -5.71
CA THR A 188 -1.90 6.58 -6.71
C THR A 188 -0.70 7.34 -6.13
N SER A 189 -0.90 8.19 -5.12
CA SER A 189 0.19 8.92 -4.46
C SER A 189 1.11 7.99 -3.67
N ALA A 190 0.53 7.07 -2.89
CA ALA A 190 1.30 6.06 -2.15
C ALA A 190 2.09 5.13 -3.10
N VAL A 191 1.48 4.72 -4.23
CA VAL A 191 2.16 3.97 -5.29
C VAL A 191 3.35 4.76 -5.84
N ALA A 192 3.13 6.04 -6.16
CA ALA A 192 4.20 6.91 -6.67
C ALA A 192 5.33 7.08 -5.65
N TRP A 193 5.01 7.23 -4.37
CA TRP A 193 6.00 7.38 -3.30
C TRP A 193 6.87 6.14 -3.13
N GLN A 194 6.27 4.94 -3.10
CA GLN A 194 7.03 3.69 -3.09
C GLN A 194 7.88 3.60 -4.36
N ASN A 195 7.29 3.65 -5.56
CA ASN A 195 8.06 3.42 -6.78
C ASN A 195 9.22 4.42 -6.97
N LYS A 196 9.01 5.71 -6.67
CA LYS A 196 10.04 6.76 -6.73
C LYS A 196 10.99 6.77 -5.53
N LEU A 197 10.64 6.06 -4.45
CA LEU A 197 11.32 6.10 -3.15
C LEU A 197 11.52 7.54 -2.66
N ALA A 198 10.46 8.36 -2.73
CA ALA A 198 10.50 9.75 -2.32
C ALA A 198 9.11 10.27 -1.92
N SER A 199 9.04 11.01 -0.81
CA SER A 199 7.88 11.80 -0.41
C SER A 199 8.32 13.14 0.19
N ARG A 200 7.46 14.16 0.06
CA ARG A 200 7.61 15.44 0.77
C ARG A 200 7.10 15.36 2.21
N ASN A 201 6.30 14.34 2.53
CA ASN A 201 5.84 14.07 3.88
C ASN A 201 7.00 13.45 4.69
N PRO A 202 7.48 14.10 5.78
CA PRO A 202 8.62 13.61 6.55
C PRO A 202 8.40 12.22 7.16
N ARG A 203 7.18 11.92 7.62
CA ARG A 203 6.83 10.60 8.19
C ARG A 203 6.87 9.52 7.12
N ALA A 204 6.27 9.80 5.95
CA ALA A 204 6.31 8.89 4.83
C ALA A 204 7.76 8.62 4.36
N GLN A 205 8.62 9.64 4.33
CA GLN A 205 10.02 9.47 3.95
C GLN A 205 10.78 8.56 4.93
N VAL A 206 10.46 8.58 6.22
CA VAL A 206 11.02 7.61 7.20
C VAL A 206 10.60 6.18 6.85
N ILE A 207 9.33 5.96 6.52
CA ILE A 207 8.84 4.63 6.12
C ILE A 207 9.48 4.15 4.81
N ILE A 208 9.63 5.01 3.80
CA ILE A 208 10.32 4.68 2.55
C ILE A 208 11.75 4.21 2.82
N ARG A 209 12.46 4.86 3.74
CA ARG A 209 13.82 4.48 4.12
C ARG A 209 13.85 3.15 4.85
N LEU A 210 12.93 2.92 5.76
CA LEU A 210 12.80 1.64 6.47
C LEU A 210 12.52 0.49 5.51
N LEU A 211 11.57 0.68 4.58
CA LEU A 211 11.30 -0.28 3.50
C LEU A 211 12.55 -0.51 2.65
N SER A 212 13.28 0.55 2.30
CA SER A 212 14.50 0.40 1.48
C SER A 212 15.62 -0.33 2.23
N TRP A 213 15.73 -0.13 3.54
CA TRP A 213 16.63 -0.93 4.36
C TRP A 213 16.26 -2.41 4.29
N TRP A 214 14.99 -2.74 4.52
CA TRP A 214 14.50 -4.11 4.43
C TRP A 214 14.66 -4.71 3.03
N GLU A 215 14.52 -3.92 1.97
CA GLU A 215 14.83 -4.33 0.60
C GLU A 215 16.27 -4.85 0.51
N THR A 216 17.23 -4.19 1.15
CA THR A 216 18.64 -4.63 1.16
C THR A 216 18.98 -5.70 2.19
N SER A 217 18.34 -5.70 3.37
CA SER A 217 18.68 -6.62 4.47
C SER A 217 18.05 -7.99 4.30
N PHE A 218 16.84 -8.05 3.74
CA PHE A 218 16.13 -9.30 3.45
C PHE A 218 16.34 -9.76 2.00
N HIS A 219 17.18 -9.06 1.23
CA HIS A 219 17.38 -9.33 -0.21
C HIS A 219 16.05 -9.42 -0.96
N LEU A 220 15.20 -8.41 -0.77
CA LEU A 220 13.89 -8.30 -1.39
C LEU A 220 13.92 -7.31 -2.54
N ARG A 221 12.86 -7.32 -3.36
CA ARG A 221 12.58 -6.28 -4.35
C ARG A 221 11.15 -5.80 -4.18
N PHE A 222 10.97 -4.49 -4.00
CA PHE A 222 9.64 -3.90 -3.89
C PHE A 222 9.19 -3.21 -5.18
N SER A 223 7.90 -3.36 -5.46
CA SER A 223 7.18 -2.63 -6.49
C SER A 223 5.75 -2.38 -6.03
N ALA A 224 5.11 -1.35 -6.56
CA ALA A 224 3.71 -1.08 -6.29
C ALA A 224 2.93 -0.79 -7.58
N SER A 225 1.67 -1.22 -7.63
CA SER A 225 0.72 -0.81 -8.67
C SER A 225 -0.53 -0.23 -8.04
N HIS A 226 -1.16 0.68 -8.79
CA HIS A 226 -2.48 1.16 -8.43
C HIS A 226 -3.53 0.12 -8.83
N VAL A 227 -4.31 -0.30 -7.86
CA VAL A 227 -5.47 -1.16 -8.08
C VAL A 227 -6.66 -0.37 -7.55
N PRO A 228 -7.72 -0.10 -8.34
CA PRO A 228 -8.90 0.59 -7.80
C PRO A 228 -9.32 -0.03 -6.47
N ALA A 229 -9.77 0.76 -5.48
CA ALA A 229 -10.23 0.22 -4.18
C ALA A 229 -11.22 -0.94 -4.37
N PHE A 230 -12.02 -0.83 -5.43
CA PHE A 230 -12.95 -1.83 -5.91
C PHE A 230 -12.33 -3.19 -6.34
N CYS A 231 -11.07 -3.22 -6.78
CA CYS A 231 -10.39 -4.41 -7.29
C CYS A 231 -9.56 -5.14 -6.22
N VAL A 232 -9.06 -4.45 -5.19
CA VAL A 232 -8.40 -5.06 -4.02
C VAL A 232 -9.35 -6.05 -3.33
N THR A 233 -10.63 -5.72 -3.31
CA THR A 233 -11.65 -6.56 -2.69
C THR A 233 -12.06 -7.79 -3.52
N ASN A 234 -11.83 -7.82 -4.84
CA ASN A 234 -12.14 -9.01 -5.67
C ASN A 234 -11.00 -10.03 -5.71
N ALA A 235 -9.75 -9.61 -5.53
CA ALA A 235 -8.63 -10.55 -5.55
C ALA A 235 -8.54 -11.41 -4.27
N GLY A 236 -9.26 -11.01 -3.20
CA GLY A 236 -9.59 -11.89 -2.07
C GLY A 236 -10.57 -13.02 -2.39
N LEU A 237 -11.25 -13.02 -3.54
CA LEU A 237 -12.22 -14.06 -3.92
C LEU A 237 -11.55 -15.35 -4.42
N ASP A 238 -10.38 -15.26 -5.05
CA ASP A 238 -9.66 -16.46 -5.51
C ASP A 238 -8.99 -17.23 -4.35
N ALA A 239 -8.82 -16.59 -3.18
CA ALA A 239 -8.30 -17.23 -1.97
C ALA A 239 -9.41 -17.65 -0.97
N GLY A 240 -10.67 -17.37 -1.29
CA GLY A 240 -11.81 -17.39 -0.37
C GLY A 240 -12.71 -18.64 -0.37
N HIS A 241 -12.35 -19.73 -1.06
CA HIS A 241 -13.03 -21.01 -0.84
C HIS A 241 -12.57 -21.64 0.48
N ALA A 242 -13.04 -21.09 1.59
CA ALA A 242 -13.08 -21.76 2.88
C ALA A 242 -14.54 -21.85 3.31
N VAL A 243 -15.06 -23.07 3.20
CA VAL A 243 -16.37 -23.51 3.63
C VAL A 243 -16.62 -23.13 5.09
N GLY A 244 -17.77 -22.49 5.34
CA GLY A 244 -18.53 -22.49 6.59
C GLY A 244 -17.73 -22.46 7.90
N GLY A 245 -17.34 -21.27 8.35
CA GLY A 245 -16.91 -21.02 9.73
C GLY A 245 -17.13 -19.57 10.09
N PHE A 246 -17.71 -19.30 11.26
CA PHE A 246 -17.90 -17.94 11.77
C PHE A 246 -16.57 -17.16 11.75
N PRO A 247 -16.55 -15.89 11.30
CA PRO A 247 -15.31 -15.13 11.18
C PRO A 247 -14.68 -14.89 12.55
N GLY A 248 -13.40 -15.23 12.68
CA GLY A 248 -12.61 -14.87 13.85
C GLY A 248 -12.46 -13.34 14.01
N PRO A 249 -12.04 -12.87 15.20
CA PRO A 249 -11.94 -11.43 15.51
C PRO A 249 -11.08 -10.63 14.52
N ASP A 250 -10.03 -11.22 13.94
CA ASP A 250 -9.15 -10.55 12.97
C ASP A 250 -9.83 -10.27 11.61
N GLN A 251 -10.75 -11.15 11.20
CA GLN A 251 -11.50 -11.01 9.94
C GLN A 251 -12.58 -9.92 10.04
N TYR A 252 -13.06 -9.65 11.25
CA TYR A 252 -14.00 -8.58 11.54
C TYR A 252 -13.36 -7.20 11.35
N LEU A 253 -12.14 -7.01 11.85
CA LEU A 253 -11.39 -5.76 11.66
C LEU A 253 -10.96 -5.58 10.20
N ALA A 254 -10.48 -6.64 9.52
CA ALA A 254 -10.14 -6.54 8.10
C ALA A 254 -11.34 -6.17 7.23
N THR A 255 -12.53 -6.69 7.55
CA THR A 255 -13.79 -6.34 6.89
C THR A 255 -14.17 -4.90 7.18
N TYR A 256 -14.07 -4.48 8.44
CA TYR A 256 -14.33 -3.12 8.87
C TYR A 256 -13.42 -2.10 8.18
N LEU A 257 -12.11 -2.36 8.12
CA LEU A 257 -11.14 -1.47 7.47
C LEU A 257 -11.38 -1.36 5.97
N ARG A 258 -11.65 -2.48 5.28
CA ARG A 258 -12.02 -2.47 3.84
C ARG A 258 -13.32 -1.73 3.59
N ALA A 259 -14.29 -1.82 4.49
CA ALA A 259 -15.53 -1.08 4.37
C ALA A 259 -15.29 0.43 4.51
N HIS A 260 -14.38 0.86 5.39
CA HIS A 260 -14.08 2.27 5.67
C HIS A 260 -12.88 2.83 4.87
N SER A 261 -12.42 2.15 3.81
CA SER A 261 -11.28 2.61 2.99
C SER A 261 -11.60 3.76 2.02
N VAL A 262 -12.86 4.16 1.96
CA VAL A 262 -13.36 5.31 1.19
C VAL A 262 -13.58 6.52 2.10
N ALA A 263 -13.61 7.72 1.52
CA ALA A 263 -13.94 8.93 2.29
C ALA A 263 -15.29 8.79 3.00
N ASP A 264 -15.45 9.40 4.19
CA ASP A 264 -16.68 9.28 5.01
C ASP A 264 -17.96 9.56 4.23
N SER A 265 -17.97 10.59 3.38
CA SER A 265 -19.12 10.92 2.54
C SER A 265 -19.49 9.82 1.53
N THR A 266 -18.48 9.12 1.02
CA THR A 266 -18.64 7.97 0.11
C THR A 266 -19.03 6.72 0.89
N PHE A 267 -18.48 6.53 2.09
CA PHE A 267 -18.88 5.46 3.00
C PHE A 267 -20.37 5.57 3.33
N ASP A 268 -20.83 6.76 3.71
CA ASP A 268 -22.23 7.02 4.04
C ASP A 268 -23.16 6.73 2.85
N GLN A 269 -22.74 7.11 1.64
CA GLN A 269 -23.49 6.81 0.42
C GLN A 269 -23.57 5.31 0.16
N ASN A 270 -22.45 4.60 0.27
CA ASN A 270 -22.40 3.14 0.11
C ASN A 270 -23.24 2.45 1.19
N SER A 271 -23.20 2.95 2.43
CA SER A 271 -23.94 2.41 3.58
C SER A 271 -25.45 2.56 3.37
N ARG A 272 -25.90 3.71 2.87
CA ARG A 272 -27.31 3.90 2.43
C ARG A 272 -27.71 2.93 1.33
N ALA A 273 -26.82 2.69 0.35
CA ALA A 273 -27.08 1.73 -0.72
C ALA A 273 -27.18 0.28 -0.19
N MET A 274 -26.28 -0.11 0.71
CA MET A 274 -26.31 -1.41 1.36
C MET A 274 -27.56 -1.62 2.22
N ASN A 275 -28.02 -0.57 2.93
CA ASN A 275 -29.29 -0.61 3.65
C ASN A 275 -30.48 -0.82 2.71
N LYS A 276 -30.52 -0.14 1.55
CA LYS A 276 -31.58 -0.35 0.55
C LYS A 276 -31.64 -1.80 0.07
N TRP A 277 -30.47 -2.37 -0.24
CA TRP A 277 -30.34 -3.79 -0.61
C TRP A 277 -30.83 -4.73 0.51
N THR A 278 -30.35 -4.51 1.73
CA THR A 278 -30.67 -5.39 2.87
C THR A 278 -32.17 -5.37 3.22
N VAL A 279 -32.80 -4.18 3.17
CA VAL A 279 -34.25 -4.04 3.38
C VAL A 279 -35.04 -4.74 2.28
N TRP A 280 -34.65 -4.56 1.01
CA TRP A 280 -35.31 -5.24 -0.10
C TRP A 280 -35.14 -6.76 -0.03
N ALA A 281 -33.92 -7.25 0.21
CA ALA A 281 -33.61 -8.67 0.30
C ALA A 281 -34.41 -9.35 1.43
N SER A 282 -34.49 -8.70 2.60
CA SER A 282 -35.29 -9.17 3.73
C SER A 282 -36.78 -9.31 3.36
N ARG A 283 -37.36 -8.33 2.65
CA ARG A 283 -38.76 -8.39 2.19
C ARG A 283 -39.02 -9.50 1.18
N GLN A 284 -38.02 -9.88 0.39
CA GLN A 284 -38.11 -10.94 -0.61
C GLN A 284 -37.69 -12.32 -0.05
N GLY A 285 -37.32 -12.41 1.24
CA GLY A 285 -36.83 -13.66 1.84
C GLY A 285 -35.47 -14.11 1.32
N VAL A 286 -34.68 -13.20 0.75
CA VAL A 286 -33.37 -13.49 0.15
C VAL A 286 -32.25 -13.25 1.18
N PRO A 287 -31.28 -14.16 1.33
CA PRO A 287 -30.11 -13.92 2.16
C PRO A 287 -29.33 -12.69 1.67
N ALA A 288 -29.16 -11.69 2.52
CA ALA A 288 -28.55 -10.40 2.15
C ALA A 288 -27.13 -10.50 1.59
N TRP A 289 -26.41 -11.59 1.87
CA TRP A 289 -25.03 -11.84 1.42
C TRP A 289 -24.91 -13.01 0.44
N PHE A 290 -26.03 -13.53 -0.08
CA PHE A 290 -26.07 -14.68 -0.99
C PHE A 290 -25.35 -15.95 -0.51
N ILE A 291 -25.19 -16.10 0.81
CA ILE A 291 -24.57 -17.30 1.39
C ILE A 291 -25.44 -18.52 1.04
N GLY A 292 -24.84 -19.48 0.33
CA GLY A 292 -25.53 -20.70 -0.12
C GLY A 292 -26.46 -20.52 -1.33
N VAL A 293 -26.47 -19.35 -1.98
CA VAL A 293 -27.32 -19.07 -3.14
C VAL A 293 -26.57 -19.36 -4.45
N PRO A 294 -27.09 -20.20 -5.36
CA PRO A 294 -26.45 -20.47 -6.66
C PRO A 294 -26.31 -19.21 -7.53
N SER A 295 -25.22 -19.11 -8.30
CA SER A 295 -24.90 -17.91 -9.12
C SER A 295 -26.04 -17.45 -10.03
N ALA A 296 -26.75 -18.38 -10.70
CA ALA A 296 -27.89 -18.05 -11.56
C ALA A 296 -29.03 -17.36 -10.79
N VAL A 297 -29.26 -17.79 -9.54
CA VAL A 297 -30.29 -17.24 -8.65
C VAL A 297 -29.86 -15.87 -8.10
N GLN A 298 -28.56 -15.68 -7.84
CA GLN A 298 -28.03 -14.37 -7.46
C GLN A 298 -28.26 -13.32 -8.56
N VAL A 299 -27.99 -13.69 -9.82
CA VAL A 299 -28.23 -12.81 -10.98
C VAL A 299 -29.71 -12.44 -11.11
N GLN A 300 -30.62 -13.39 -10.87
CA GLN A 300 -32.05 -13.12 -10.87
C GLN A 300 -32.43 -12.11 -9.78
N HIS A 301 -31.99 -12.32 -8.54
CA HIS A 301 -32.29 -11.39 -7.45
C HIS A 301 -31.72 -9.99 -7.68
N ILE A 302 -30.53 -9.86 -8.25
CA ILE A 302 -29.98 -8.55 -8.61
C ILE A 302 -30.82 -7.90 -9.71
N SER A 303 -31.29 -8.68 -10.68
CA SER A 303 -32.17 -8.20 -11.75
C SER A 303 -33.51 -7.70 -11.18
N ASP A 304 -34.10 -8.44 -10.25
CA ASP A 304 -35.34 -8.06 -9.57
C ASP A 304 -35.16 -6.78 -8.74
N PHE A 305 -34.01 -6.63 -8.07
CA PHE A 305 -33.66 -5.41 -7.35
C PHE A 305 -33.49 -4.20 -8.29
N ILE A 306 -32.90 -4.38 -9.47
CA ILE A 306 -32.79 -3.34 -10.49
C ILE A 306 -34.18 -2.91 -10.98
N LEU A 307 -35.03 -3.87 -11.32
CA LEU A 307 -36.41 -3.60 -11.77
C LEU A 307 -37.22 -2.88 -10.69
N HIS A 308 -37.08 -3.31 -9.42
CA HIS A 308 -37.68 -2.62 -8.28
C HIS A 308 -37.16 -1.18 -8.14
N GLY A 309 -35.87 -0.96 -8.41
CA GLY A 309 -35.28 0.38 -8.48
C GLY A 309 -35.96 1.27 -9.51
N PHE A 310 -36.12 0.78 -10.74
CA PHE A 310 -36.80 1.52 -11.80
C PHE A 310 -38.26 1.84 -11.46
N GLN A 311 -38.98 0.91 -10.84
CA GLN A 311 -40.41 1.07 -10.52
C GLN A 311 -40.67 1.94 -9.29
N PHE A 312 -39.86 1.83 -8.24
CA PHE A 312 -40.18 2.38 -6.92
C PHE A 312 -39.10 3.31 -6.34
N GLY A 313 -37.99 3.54 -7.04
CA GLY A 313 -36.97 4.52 -6.67
C GLY A 313 -36.19 4.21 -5.38
N PHE A 314 -36.35 3.02 -4.81
CA PHE A 314 -35.82 2.67 -3.49
C PHE A 314 -36.21 3.68 -2.39
N GLY A 315 -37.47 4.15 -2.42
CA GLY A 315 -38.02 5.06 -1.41
C GLY A 315 -37.92 6.55 -1.75
N SER A 316 -37.44 6.93 -2.94
CA SER A 316 -37.46 8.32 -3.42
C SER A 316 -38.82 8.78 -3.98
N GLY A 317 -39.84 7.91 -3.98
CA GLY A 317 -41.20 8.27 -4.40
C GLY A 317 -41.39 8.46 -5.92
N GLY A 318 -40.46 7.98 -6.75
CA GLY A 318 -40.54 8.06 -8.21
C GLY A 318 -39.48 7.22 -8.91
N SER A 319 -39.62 7.04 -10.23
CA SER A 319 -38.66 6.29 -11.06
C SER A 319 -37.29 6.95 -11.06
N ILE A 320 -36.22 6.16 -10.91
CA ILE A 320 -34.82 6.64 -10.93
C ILE A 320 -34.11 6.17 -12.20
N HIS A 321 -33.19 7.00 -12.69
CA HIS A 321 -32.39 6.70 -13.88
C HIS A 321 -31.37 5.58 -13.62
N SER A 322 -30.98 4.89 -14.69
CA SER A 322 -30.00 3.78 -14.67
C SER A 322 -28.71 4.16 -13.93
N ASP A 323 -28.19 5.38 -14.13
CA ASP A 323 -26.97 5.84 -13.46
C ASP A 323 -27.09 5.88 -11.93
N SER A 324 -28.26 6.25 -11.41
CA SER A 324 -28.54 6.25 -9.97
C SER A 324 -28.62 4.82 -9.43
N ILE A 325 -29.25 3.90 -10.16
CA ILE A 325 -29.31 2.48 -9.79
C ILE A 325 -27.91 1.87 -9.79
N LYS A 326 -27.10 2.19 -10.81
CA LYS A 326 -25.72 1.74 -10.91
C LYS A 326 -24.89 2.24 -9.73
N SER A 327 -25.05 3.50 -9.31
CA SER A 327 -24.40 4.02 -8.10
C SER A 327 -24.79 3.24 -6.83
N VAL A 328 -26.07 2.90 -6.67
CA VAL A 328 -26.55 2.05 -5.56
C VAL A 328 -25.88 0.67 -5.62
N LEU A 329 -25.86 0.02 -6.77
CA LEU A 329 -25.25 -1.31 -6.91
C LEU A 329 -23.75 -1.29 -6.65
N GLN A 330 -23.02 -0.23 -7.04
CA GLN A 330 -21.60 -0.08 -6.68
C GLN A 330 -21.42 0.05 -5.16
N GLY A 331 -22.30 0.79 -4.48
CA GLY A 331 -22.28 0.89 -3.03
C GLY A 331 -22.54 -0.44 -2.32
N VAL A 332 -23.49 -1.25 -2.82
CA VAL A 332 -23.74 -2.61 -2.30
C VAL A 332 -22.52 -3.51 -2.51
N ARG A 333 -21.97 -3.49 -3.72
CA ARG A 333 -20.79 -4.29 -4.09
C ARG A 333 -19.57 -3.93 -3.27
N HIS A 334 -19.39 -2.67 -2.87
CA HIS A 334 -18.33 -2.26 -1.95
C HIS A 334 -18.37 -3.06 -0.65
N PHE A 335 -19.54 -3.22 -0.03
CA PHE A 335 -19.69 -3.99 1.22
C PHE A 335 -19.56 -5.51 1.01
N PHE A 336 -20.09 -6.05 -0.08
CA PHE A 336 -19.86 -7.46 -0.45
C PHE A 336 -18.38 -7.76 -0.52
N ALA A 337 -17.66 -6.93 -1.26
CA ALA A 337 -16.25 -7.13 -1.50
C ALA A 337 -15.41 -6.83 -0.22
N ALA A 338 -15.82 -5.87 0.61
CA ALA A 338 -15.24 -5.65 1.94
C ALA A 338 -15.44 -6.85 2.88
N SER A 339 -16.52 -7.62 2.73
CA SER A 339 -16.76 -8.86 3.47
C SER A 339 -16.15 -10.11 2.80
N GLY A 340 -15.52 -9.96 1.62
CA GLY A 340 -14.93 -11.08 0.87
C GLY A 340 -15.95 -11.89 0.05
N PHE A 341 -17.12 -11.34 -0.24
CA PHE A 341 -18.14 -11.93 -1.10
C PHE A 341 -18.14 -11.28 -2.49
N GLU A 342 -18.50 -12.06 -3.52
CA GLU A 342 -18.68 -11.54 -4.86
C GLU A 342 -20.09 -10.96 -5.03
N PHE A 343 -20.20 -9.81 -5.69
CA PHE A 343 -21.49 -9.30 -6.15
C PHE A 343 -21.41 -9.16 -7.69
N PRO A 344 -22.11 -10.02 -8.47
CA PRO A 344 -21.87 -10.26 -9.90
C PRO A 344 -22.36 -9.15 -10.85
N LEU A 345 -21.99 -7.90 -10.57
CA LEU A 345 -22.32 -6.72 -11.38
C LEU A 345 -21.76 -6.76 -12.82
N ALA A 346 -20.75 -7.60 -13.08
CA ALA A 346 -20.15 -7.76 -14.41
C ALA A 346 -20.93 -8.70 -15.33
N HIS A 347 -21.93 -9.42 -14.81
CA HIS A 347 -22.70 -10.40 -15.57
C HIS A 347 -23.41 -9.74 -16.78
N PRO A 348 -23.39 -10.34 -17.98
CA PRO A 348 -23.97 -9.74 -19.20
C PRO A 348 -25.44 -9.29 -19.02
N HIS A 349 -26.24 -10.10 -18.32
CA HIS A 349 -27.64 -9.80 -18.06
C HIS A 349 -27.81 -8.52 -17.21
N ILE A 350 -27.05 -8.37 -16.12
CA ILE A 350 -27.11 -7.18 -15.25
C ILE A 350 -26.65 -5.93 -16.01
N ARG A 351 -25.61 -6.06 -16.84
CA ARG A 351 -25.14 -4.95 -17.69
C ARG A 351 -26.18 -4.51 -18.71
N MET A 352 -26.99 -5.42 -19.23
CA MET A 352 -28.06 -5.11 -20.18
C MET A 352 -29.18 -4.29 -19.53
N LEU A 353 -29.53 -4.61 -18.29
CA LEU A 353 -30.57 -3.89 -17.52
C LEU A 353 -30.17 -2.47 -17.10
N LEU A 354 -28.87 -2.16 -17.12
CA LEU A 354 -28.30 -0.87 -16.72
C LEU A 354 -27.83 -0.01 -17.91
N LYS A 355 -28.17 -0.40 -19.14
CA LYS A 355 -28.08 0.48 -20.31
C LYS A 355 -29.37 1.26 -20.44
#